data_AF-A0A955ZB12-F1
#
_entry.id   AF-A0A955ZB12-F1
#
_cell.length_a   1.000
_cell.length_b   1.000
_cell.length_c   1.000
_cell.angle_alpha   90.00
_cell.angle_beta   90.00
_cell.angle_gamma   90.00
#
_symmetry.space_group_name_H-M   'P 1'
#
loop_
_entity.id
_entity.type
_entity.pdbx_description
1 polymer ?
#
loop_
_entity_poly.entity_id
_entity_poly.type
_entity_poly.pdbx_seq_one_letter_code
_entity_poly.pdbx_strand_id
1 'polypeptide(L)'
;SCVVGCGGPNSCREDITCTAGSCAITCNGTGACNKRVDCAGADCKIACTGALSCADVVGCDAGACDLRCAGSGSCTKGTDFDSADSGIRCSNQSCGTQPTCVGAKCAIDCADIASCGNGVCCDAGTCTLTGTTAVQACP
;
A
#
# COMPACT_ATOMS: atom_id res chain seq x y z
N SER A 1 -14.98 5.86 13.05
CA SER A 1 -14.02 4.92 12.46
C SER A 1 -14.74 4.04 11.45
N CYS A 2 -14.01 3.40 10.53
CA CYS A 2 -14.54 2.46 9.56
C CYS A 2 -13.59 1.25 9.47
N VAL A 3 -14.16 0.05 9.39
CA VAL A 3 -13.42 -1.21 9.31
C VAL A 3 -13.98 -2.05 8.17
N VAL A 4 -13.12 -2.45 7.23
CA VAL A 4 -13.47 -3.28 6.08
C VAL A 4 -12.65 -4.57 6.14
N GLY A 5 -13.33 -5.72 6.25
CA GLY A 5 -12.70 -7.04 6.35
C GLY A 5 -13.11 -7.94 5.20
N CYS A 6 -12.16 -8.27 4.31
CA CYS A 6 -12.36 -9.03 3.10
C CYS A 6 -11.58 -10.36 3.19
N GLY A 7 -12.17 -11.33 3.90
CA GLY A 7 -11.54 -12.63 4.18
C GLY A 7 -11.80 -13.71 3.14
N GLY A 8 -12.88 -13.60 2.36
CA GLY A 8 -13.25 -14.58 1.34
C GLY A 8 -12.45 -14.38 0.03
N PRO A 9 -12.24 -15.45 -0.77
CA PRO A 9 -11.65 -15.32 -2.09
C PRO A 9 -12.44 -14.36 -2.97
N ASN A 10 -11.76 -13.39 -3.57
CA ASN A 10 -12.35 -12.32 -4.36
C ASN A 10 -13.51 -11.62 -3.61
N SER A 11 -13.37 -11.39 -2.31
CA SER A 11 -14.31 -10.55 -1.55
C SER A 11 -13.97 -9.08 -1.75
N CYS A 12 -14.96 -8.20 -1.63
CA CYS A 12 -14.80 -6.76 -1.85
C CYS A 12 -14.21 -6.45 -3.23
N ARG A 13 -14.88 -6.93 -4.30
CA ARG A 13 -14.39 -6.82 -5.69
C ARG A 13 -14.56 -5.45 -6.33
N GLU A 14 -15.27 -4.56 -5.66
CA GLU A 14 -15.52 -3.21 -6.12
C GLU A 14 -14.54 -2.24 -5.43
N ASP A 15 -14.51 -1.01 -5.91
CA ASP A 15 -13.68 0.04 -5.31
C ASP A 15 -14.04 0.21 -3.82
N ILE A 16 -13.02 0.32 -2.99
CA ILE A 16 -13.16 0.55 -1.55
C ILE A 16 -12.72 1.98 -1.28
N THR A 17 -13.63 2.82 -0.83
CA THR A 17 -13.30 4.17 -0.38
C THR A 17 -13.63 4.31 1.11
N CYS A 18 -12.65 4.70 1.91
CA CYS A 18 -12.83 4.99 3.31
C CYS A 18 -12.45 6.44 3.60
N THR A 19 -13.39 7.24 4.12
CA THR A 19 -13.19 8.67 4.43
C THR A 19 -13.39 9.02 5.91
N ALA A 20 -13.49 8.00 6.76
CA ALA A 20 -13.67 8.19 8.20
C ALA A 20 -12.37 8.68 8.84
N GLY A 21 -12.46 9.34 10.01
CA GLY A 21 -11.27 9.82 10.71
C GLY A 21 -10.22 8.74 11.02
N SER A 22 -10.63 7.47 11.14
CA SER A 22 -9.71 6.33 11.16
C SER A 22 -10.31 5.17 10.37
N CYS A 23 -9.48 4.55 9.53
CA CYS A 23 -9.84 3.51 8.58
C CYS A 23 -8.92 2.29 8.72
N ALA A 24 -9.52 1.09 8.79
CA ALA A 24 -8.78 -0.16 8.76
C ALA A 24 -9.35 -1.09 7.67
N ILE A 25 -8.57 -1.35 6.63
CA ILE A 25 -8.94 -2.17 5.48
C ILE A 25 -8.05 -3.42 5.48
N THR A 26 -8.65 -4.60 5.53
CA THR A 26 -7.94 -5.87 5.63
C THR A 26 -8.40 -6.83 4.54
N CYS A 27 -7.50 -7.19 3.64
CA CYS A 27 -7.72 -8.00 2.44
C CYS A 27 -6.93 -9.30 2.56
N ASN A 28 -7.54 -10.32 3.15
CA ASN A 28 -6.88 -11.60 3.48
C ASN A 28 -7.23 -12.70 2.48
N GLY A 29 -8.37 -12.60 1.79
CA GLY A 29 -8.74 -13.54 0.76
C GLY A 29 -7.87 -13.40 -0.50
N THR A 30 -7.63 -14.50 -1.20
CA THR A 30 -6.98 -14.45 -2.53
C THR A 30 -7.81 -13.58 -3.48
N GLY A 31 -7.18 -12.59 -4.10
CA GLY A 31 -7.87 -11.62 -4.96
C GLY A 31 -8.87 -10.72 -4.22
N ALA A 32 -8.81 -10.62 -2.90
CA ALA A 32 -9.66 -9.69 -2.16
C ALA A 32 -9.23 -8.24 -2.41
N CYS A 33 -10.19 -7.31 -2.46
CA CYS A 33 -9.91 -5.89 -2.73
C CYS A 33 -9.13 -5.71 -4.04
N ASN A 34 -9.48 -6.45 -5.10
CA ASN A 34 -8.69 -6.48 -6.34
C ASN A 34 -8.88 -5.26 -7.24
N LYS A 35 -9.77 -4.34 -6.86
CA LYS A 35 -9.93 -3.02 -7.47
C LYS A 35 -9.31 -1.94 -6.57
N ARG A 36 -9.49 -0.67 -6.94
CA ARG A 36 -8.89 0.47 -6.25
C ARG A 36 -9.29 0.50 -4.77
N VAL A 37 -8.29 0.72 -3.91
CA VAL A 37 -8.48 0.93 -2.48
C VAL A 37 -8.01 2.34 -2.15
N ASP A 38 -8.94 3.20 -1.78
CA ASP A 38 -8.68 4.58 -1.39
C ASP A 38 -8.97 4.80 0.08
N CYS A 39 -7.98 5.31 0.79
CA CYS A 39 -8.10 5.62 2.20
C CYS A 39 -7.78 7.10 2.44
N ALA A 40 -8.77 7.82 2.92
CA ALA A 40 -8.69 9.23 3.29
C ALA A 40 -9.19 9.39 4.74
N GLY A 41 -8.59 10.29 5.51
CA GLY A 41 -8.91 10.47 6.92
C GLY A 41 -7.73 11.02 7.72
N ALA A 42 -7.72 10.80 9.03
CA ALA A 42 -6.55 11.14 9.85
C ALA A 42 -5.55 9.97 9.92
N ASP A 43 -6.03 8.73 10.01
CA ASP A 43 -5.22 7.51 10.14
C ASP A 43 -5.79 6.39 9.26
N CYS A 44 -4.94 5.82 8.42
CA CYS A 44 -5.31 4.78 7.46
C CYS A 44 -4.39 3.57 7.58
N LYS A 45 -4.98 2.38 7.78
CA LYS A 45 -4.27 1.10 7.83
C LYS A 45 -4.82 0.16 6.78
N ILE A 46 -3.98 -0.28 5.86
CA ILE A 46 -4.34 -1.16 4.74
C ILE A 46 -3.44 -2.39 4.79
N ALA A 47 -4.05 -3.57 4.95
CA ALA A 47 -3.34 -4.84 5.04
C ALA A 47 -3.77 -5.78 3.91
N CYS A 48 -2.88 -5.99 2.95
CA CYS A 48 -3.06 -6.84 1.78
C CYS A 48 -2.26 -8.13 1.96
N THR A 49 -2.84 -9.10 2.67
CA THR A 49 -2.14 -10.35 3.06
C THR A 49 -2.52 -11.55 2.18
N GLY A 50 -3.67 -11.49 1.50
CA GLY A 50 -4.07 -12.51 0.52
C GLY A 50 -3.24 -12.42 -0.75
N ALA A 51 -2.96 -13.55 -1.40
CA ALA A 51 -2.33 -13.55 -2.72
C ALA A 51 -3.17 -12.75 -3.72
N LEU A 52 -2.53 -11.91 -4.54
CA LEU A 52 -3.20 -11.00 -5.48
C LEU A 52 -4.24 -10.06 -4.83
N SER A 53 -4.18 -9.86 -3.50
CA SER A 53 -5.01 -8.86 -2.83
C SER A 53 -4.49 -7.46 -3.14
N CYS A 54 -5.38 -6.46 -3.20
CA CYS A 54 -5.01 -5.09 -3.55
C CYS A 54 -4.18 -5.04 -4.84
N ALA A 55 -4.61 -5.81 -5.86
CA ALA A 55 -3.85 -5.94 -7.10
C ALA A 55 -3.84 -4.64 -7.91
N ASP A 56 -4.91 -3.84 -7.79
CA ASP A 56 -4.99 -2.50 -8.37
C ASP A 56 -4.27 -1.45 -7.49
N VAL A 57 -4.35 -0.18 -7.88
CA VAL A 57 -3.74 0.94 -7.16
C VAL A 57 -4.31 1.07 -5.75
N VAL A 58 -3.41 1.20 -4.77
CA VAL A 58 -3.76 1.56 -3.39
C VAL A 58 -3.41 3.02 -3.16
N GLY A 59 -4.44 3.86 -2.98
CA GLY A 59 -4.31 5.28 -2.69
C GLY A 59 -4.45 5.57 -1.21
N CYS A 60 -3.63 6.49 -0.70
CA CYS A 60 -3.77 7.01 0.66
C CYS A 60 -3.49 8.51 0.72
N ASP A 61 -4.53 9.27 1.11
CA ASP A 61 -4.52 10.73 1.29
C ASP A 61 -4.97 11.06 2.73
N ALA A 62 -4.38 10.36 3.70
CA ALA A 62 -4.66 10.55 5.11
C ALA A 62 -3.56 11.37 5.80
N GLY A 63 -3.77 11.79 7.04
CA GLY A 63 -2.68 12.37 7.84
C GLY A 63 -1.52 11.39 8.05
N ALA A 64 -1.85 10.12 8.31
CA ALA A 64 -0.90 9.02 8.41
C ALA A 64 -1.43 7.76 7.69
N CYS A 65 -0.54 7.10 6.97
CA CYS A 65 -0.84 5.95 6.13
C CYS A 65 0.10 4.78 6.43
N ASP A 66 -0.45 3.61 6.73
CA ASP A 66 0.30 2.35 6.88
C ASP A 66 -0.25 1.29 5.92
N LEU A 67 0.56 0.93 4.93
CA LEU A 67 0.29 -0.13 3.96
C LEU A 67 1.22 -1.31 4.18
N ARG A 68 0.61 -2.49 4.31
CA ARG A 68 1.31 -3.77 4.34
C ARG A 68 0.88 -4.64 3.17
N CYS A 69 1.79 -4.84 2.22
CA CYS A 69 1.67 -5.78 1.12
C CYS A 69 2.47 -7.04 1.48
N ALA A 70 1.77 -8.11 1.84
CA ALA A 70 2.38 -9.36 2.29
C ALA A 70 1.92 -10.58 1.49
N GLY A 71 0.81 -10.49 0.76
CA GLY A 71 0.41 -11.52 -0.18
C GLY A 71 1.27 -11.51 -1.43
N SER A 72 1.56 -12.68 -1.99
CA SER A 72 2.30 -12.76 -3.26
C SER A 72 1.54 -12.03 -4.37
N GLY A 73 2.21 -11.12 -5.07
CA GLY A 73 1.59 -10.30 -6.12
C GLY A 73 0.55 -9.29 -5.60
N SER A 74 0.57 -8.95 -4.31
CA SER A 74 -0.20 -7.83 -3.77
C SER A 74 0.41 -6.48 -4.14
N CYS A 75 -0.43 -5.44 -4.25
CA CYS A 75 0.00 -4.07 -4.55
C CYS A 75 0.77 -3.95 -5.87
N THR A 76 0.39 -4.73 -6.89
CA THR A 76 1.17 -4.88 -8.13
C THR A 76 0.95 -3.79 -9.15
N LYS A 77 -0.09 -2.97 -9.03
CA LYS A 77 -0.32 -1.79 -9.87
C LYS A 77 0.22 -0.49 -9.27
N GLY A 78 0.67 -0.52 -8.03
CA GLY A 78 1.39 0.58 -7.39
C GLY A 78 0.63 1.16 -6.21
N THR A 79 1.26 2.15 -5.61
CA THR A 79 0.75 2.86 -4.44
C THR A 79 0.83 4.35 -4.72
N ASP A 80 -0.19 5.09 -4.33
CA ASP A 80 -0.25 6.54 -4.46
C ASP A 80 -0.48 7.15 -3.07
N PHE A 81 0.61 7.44 -2.36
CA PHE A 81 0.60 7.85 -0.96
C PHE A 81 0.98 9.32 -0.87
N ASP A 82 -0.01 10.18 -0.67
CA ASP A 82 0.15 11.60 -0.39
C ASP A 82 -0.25 11.87 1.06
N SER A 83 0.70 11.68 1.98
CA SER A 83 0.41 11.76 3.42
C SER A 83 1.54 12.46 4.17
N ALA A 84 1.22 13.04 5.34
CA ALA A 84 2.27 13.63 6.16
C ALA A 84 3.24 12.56 6.71
N ASP A 85 2.74 11.34 6.97
CA ASP A 85 3.53 10.21 7.48
C ASP A 85 3.08 8.88 6.86
N SER A 86 3.88 8.38 5.91
CA SER A 86 3.59 7.16 5.16
C SER A 86 4.55 6.02 5.52
N GLY A 87 4.01 4.83 5.75
CA GLY A 87 4.74 3.58 5.86
C GLY A 87 4.26 2.56 4.83
N ILE A 88 5.14 2.13 3.92
CA ILE A 88 4.85 1.09 2.93
C ILE A 88 5.76 -0.10 3.21
N ARG A 89 5.17 -1.28 3.48
CA ARG A 89 5.90 -2.51 3.75
C ARG A 89 5.58 -3.56 2.69
N CYS A 90 6.60 -3.98 1.97
CA CYS A 90 6.50 -4.93 0.87
C CYS A 90 7.23 -6.24 1.24
N SER A 91 6.62 -7.39 0.96
CA SER A 91 7.19 -8.71 1.19
C SER A 91 6.61 -9.75 0.23
N ASN A 92 7.27 -10.91 0.09
CA ASN A 92 6.80 -12.02 -0.74
C ASN A 92 6.56 -11.65 -2.23
N GLN A 93 7.46 -10.86 -2.84
CA GLN A 93 7.29 -10.37 -4.22
C GLN A 93 5.99 -9.54 -4.38
N SER A 94 5.59 -8.81 -3.34
CA SER A 94 4.58 -7.76 -3.44
C SER A 94 5.16 -6.51 -4.10
N CYS A 95 4.37 -5.44 -4.23
CA CYS A 95 4.80 -4.15 -4.77
C CYS A 95 5.53 -4.34 -6.11
N GLY A 96 4.85 -5.07 -6.99
CA GLY A 96 5.39 -5.46 -8.30
C GLY A 96 5.58 -4.27 -9.26
N THR A 97 5.14 -3.08 -8.90
CA THR A 97 5.54 -1.81 -9.53
C THR A 97 6.20 -0.92 -8.48
N GLN A 98 6.77 0.20 -8.91
CA GLN A 98 7.43 1.16 -8.04
C GLN A 98 6.44 1.74 -7.00
N PRO A 99 6.53 1.40 -5.69
CA PRO A 99 5.74 2.08 -4.68
C PRO A 99 6.15 3.55 -4.65
N THR A 100 5.15 4.41 -4.67
CA THR A 100 5.30 5.87 -4.71
C THR A 100 4.77 6.46 -3.42
N CYS A 101 5.50 7.44 -2.92
CA CYS A 101 5.21 8.08 -1.65
C CYS A 101 5.72 9.51 -1.64
N VAL A 102 4.85 10.45 -1.26
CA VAL A 102 5.12 11.88 -1.18
C VAL A 102 4.68 12.42 0.19
N GLY A 103 5.05 13.67 0.50
CA GLY A 103 4.64 14.37 1.71
C GLY A 103 5.78 14.69 2.68
N ALA A 104 5.55 14.70 3.99
CA ALA A 104 6.58 15.14 4.94
C ALA A 104 7.56 14.02 5.30
N LYS A 105 7.06 12.80 5.55
CA LYS A 105 7.86 11.63 5.91
C LYS A 105 7.34 10.39 5.20
N CYS A 106 8.28 9.61 4.69
CA CYS A 106 7.97 8.31 4.14
C CYS A 106 8.99 7.25 4.56
N ALA A 107 8.50 6.09 4.93
CA ALA A 107 9.27 4.87 5.15
C ALA A 107 8.80 3.79 4.18
N ILE A 108 9.71 3.30 3.33
CA ILE A 108 9.46 2.16 2.45
C ILE A 108 10.39 1.01 2.88
N ASP A 109 9.80 -0.10 3.30
CA ASP A 109 10.49 -1.29 3.77
C ASP A 109 10.21 -2.47 2.84
N CYS A 110 11.23 -2.85 2.08
CA CYS A 110 11.20 -3.98 1.18
C CYS A 110 11.87 -5.16 1.87
N ALA A 111 11.14 -6.23 2.18
CA ALA A 111 11.70 -7.37 2.91
C ALA A 111 12.88 -8.04 2.18
N ASP A 112 12.87 -7.96 0.85
CA ASP A 112 13.95 -8.37 -0.03
C ASP A 112 13.93 -7.52 -1.32
N ILE A 113 14.97 -7.64 -2.13
CA ILE A 113 15.08 -6.93 -3.40
C ILE A 113 13.95 -7.31 -4.38
N ALA A 114 13.38 -8.52 -4.26
CA ALA A 114 12.30 -8.97 -5.13
C ALA A 114 10.97 -8.29 -4.79
N SER A 115 10.78 -7.87 -3.54
CA SER A 115 9.59 -7.19 -3.05
C SER A 115 9.49 -5.72 -3.49
N CYS A 116 10.56 -5.14 -4.02
CA CYS A 116 10.56 -3.83 -4.65
C CYS A 116 11.47 -3.86 -5.89
N GLY A 117 11.36 -4.93 -6.69
CA GLY A 117 12.29 -5.20 -7.80
C GLY A 117 12.29 -4.13 -8.90
N ASN A 118 11.19 -3.36 -9.00
CA ASN A 118 11.07 -2.22 -9.90
C ASN A 118 11.50 -0.89 -9.26
N GLY A 119 12.22 -0.95 -8.13
CA GLY A 119 12.64 0.23 -7.39
C GLY A 119 11.51 0.86 -6.58
N VAL A 120 11.79 2.03 -6.02
CA VAL A 120 10.89 2.83 -5.20
C VAL A 120 10.95 4.28 -5.64
N CYS A 121 9.85 5.02 -5.50
CA CYS A 121 9.81 6.47 -5.62
C CYS A 121 9.51 7.04 -4.24
N CYS A 122 10.33 7.99 -3.81
CA CYS A 122 10.06 8.76 -2.60
C CYS A 122 10.39 10.22 -2.86
N ASP A 123 9.34 11.05 -2.89
CA ASP A 123 9.41 12.51 -3.00
C ASP A 123 8.89 13.17 -1.71
N ALA A 124 9.20 12.53 -0.57
CA ALA A 124 8.89 13.07 0.74
C ALA A 124 10.04 13.94 1.26
N GLY A 125 9.73 14.88 2.16
CA GLY A 125 10.74 15.70 2.84
C GLY A 125 11.76 14.86 3.62
N THR A 126 11.40 13.65 4.03
CA THR A 126 12.33 12.64 4.55
C THR A 126 11.96 11.25 4.06
N CYS A 127 12.91 10.57 3.44
CA CYS A 127 12.76 9.21 2.92
C CYS A 127 13.63 8.23 3.71
N THR A 128 13.02 7.20 4.30
CA THR A 128 13.70 6.08 4.94
C THR A 128 13.44 4.82 4.13
N LEU A 129 14.47 4.26 3.51
CA LEU A 129 14.36 3.11 2.62
C LEU A 129 15.13 1.92 3.21
N THR A 130 14.47 0.76 3.31
CA THR A 130 15.08 -0.47 3.82
C THR A 130 14.91 -1.61 2.81
N GLY A 131 15.95 -2.44 2.66
CA GLY A 131 15.93 -3.64 1.80
C GLY A 131 15.78 -3.38 0.30
N THR A 132 16.00 -2.14 -0.12
CA THR A 132 16.16 -1.73 -1.52
C THR A 132 17.24 -0.66 -1.65
N THR A 133 17.90 -0.59 -2.79
CA THR A 133 18.82 0.49 -3.18
C THR A 133 18.36 1.20 -4.45
N ALA A 134 17.29 0.71 -5.09
CA ALA A 134 16.81 1.21 -6.36
C ALA A 134 15.80 2.33 -6.15
N VAL A 135 16.29 3.56 -5.96
CA VAL A 135 15.45 4.76 -6.01
C VAL A 135 15.37 5.23 -7.45
N GLN A 136 14.17 5.37 -7.99
CA GLN A 136 13.96 5.92 -9.34
C GLN A 136 13.16 7.22 -9.26
N ALA A 137 13.11 7.94 -10.39
CA ALA A 137 12.30 9.15 -10.51
C ALA A 137 10.84 8.82 -10.20
N CYS A 138 10.16 9.76 -9.55
CA CYS A 138 8.73 9.69 -9.33
C CYS A 138 7.98 9.99 -10.63
N PRO A 139 6.85 9.31 -10.90
CA PRO A 139 6.04 9.52 -12.08
C PRO A 139 5.36 10.89 -12.13
#